data_AF-A0A7S0FRE7-F1
#
_entry.id   AF-A0A7S0FRE7-F1
#
_cell.length_a   1.000
_cell.length_b   1.000
_cell.length_c   1.000
_cell.angle_alpha   90.00
_cell.angle_beta   90.00
_cell.angle_gamma   90.00
#
_symmetry.space_group_name_H-M   'P 1'
#
loop_
_entity.id
_entity.type
_entity.pdbx_description
1 polymer ?
#
loop_
_entity_poly.entity_id
_entity_poly.type
_entity_poly.pdbx_seq_one_letter_code
_entity_poly.pdbx_strand_id
1 'polypeptide(L)'
;TFNRLSRFVLDPNLLTIDERTEEMLLETITSPVHNHCGGDIDFGKDGLLYAVIGDHYARQYQNDEGVFLSMANDNLAGKIVRLTEDGGIPDDNPHSATGV
;
A
#
# COMPACT_ATOMS: atom_id res chain seq x y z
N THR A 1 7.11 -11.82 3.70
CA THR A 1 5.93 -10.97 3.94
C THR A 1 5.77 -9.94 2.85
N PHE A 2 4.56 -9.48 2.63
CA PHE A 2 4.22 -8.31 1.81
C PHE A 2 3.02 -7.63 2.49
N ASN A 3 2.72 -6.39 2.12
CA ASN A 3 1.43 -5.78 2.44
C ASN A 3 0.50 -5.92 1.25
N ARG A 4 -0.75 -6.31 1.52
CA ARG A 4 -1.85 -6.27 0.58
C ARG A 4 -2.97 -5.43 1.16
N LEU A 5 -3.46 -4.49 0.37
CA LEU A 5 -4.66 -3.72 0.66
C LEU A 5 -5.79 -4.24 -0.25
N SER A 6 -6.81 -4.79 0.37
CA SER A 6 -7.97 -5.35 -0.33
C SER A 6 -9.25 -4.70 0.16
N ARG A 7 -10.19 -4.51 -0.77
CA ARG A 7 -11.57 -4.09 -0.52
C ARG A 7 -12.49 -5.30 -0.56
N PHE A 8 -13.50 -5.30 0.30
CA PHE A 8 -14.54 -6.32 0.33
C PHE A 8 -15.90 -5.67 0.55
N VAL A 9 -16.97 -6.39 0.21
CA VAL A 9 -18.34 -5.99 0.46
C VAL A 9 -18.89 -6.71 1.70
N LEU A 10 -19.44 -5.93 2.63
CA LEU A 10 -20.21 -6.43 3.76
C LEU A 10 -21.66 -6.69 3.32
N ASP A 11 -22.17 -7.88 3.58
CA ASP A 11 -23.62 -8.13 3.54
C ASP A 11 -24.26 -7.54 4.81
N PRO A 12 -25.10 -6.50 4.70
CA PRO A 12 -25.69 -5.84 5.88
C PRO A 12 -26.77 -6.67 6.56
N ASN A 13 -27.33 -7.69 5.89
CA ASN A 13 -28.36 -8.56 6.48
C ASN A 13 -27.72 -9.70 7.26
N LEU A 14 -26.64 -10.27 6.73
CA LEU A 14 -25.92 -11.38 7.35
C LEU A 14 -24.82 -10.91 8.32
N LEU A 15 -24.42 -9.64 8.24
CA LEU A 15 -23.28 -9.07 8.98
C LEU A 15 -21.98 -9.83 8.74
N THR A 16 -21.81 -10.31 7.51
CA THR A 16 -20.63 -11.08 7.07
C THR A 16 -20.00 -10.44 5.85
N ILE A 17 -18.68 -10.50 5.76
CA ILE A 17 -17.93 -10.14 4.56
C ILE A 17 -18.01 -11.30 3.57
N ASP A 18 -18.33 -11.03 2.30
CA ASP A 18 -18.23 -12.02 1.23
C ASP A 18 -16.80 -12.03 0.66
N GLU A 19 -16.00 -13.04 1.03
CA GLU A 19 -14.60 -13.17 0.58
C GLU A 19 -14.45 -13.20 -0.95
N ARG A 20 -15.50 -13.60 -1.69
CA ARG A 20 -15.49 -13.62 -3.16
C ARG A 20 -15.52 -12.23 -3.78
N THR A 21 -15.78 -11.21 -2.97
CA THR A 21 -15.79 -9.80 -3.39
C THR A 21 -14.44 -9.12 -3.20
N GLU A 22 -13.38 -9.87 -2.86
CA GLU A 22 -12.03 -9.31 -2.76
C GLU A 22 -11.66 -8.55 -4.03
N GLU A 23 -11.33 -7.29 -3.85
CA GLU A 23 -10.68 -6.46 -4.86
C GLU A 23 -9.36 -5.97 -4.31
N MET A 24 -8.27 -6.40 -4.95
CA MET A 24 -6.93 -5.99 -4.57
C MET A 24 -6.64 -4.59 -5.09
N LEU A 25 -6.45 -3.64 -4.18
CA LEU A 25 -6.13 -2.25 -4.50
C LEU A 25 -4.63 -2.01 -4.59
N LEU A 26 -3.84 -2.74 -3.79
CA LEU A 26 -2.39 -2.61 -3.74
C LEU A 26 -1.74 -3.90 -3.21
N GLU A 27 -0.61 -4.28 -3.80
CA GLU A 27 0.30 -5.29 -3.24
C GLU A 27 1.74 -4.79 -3.34
N THR A 28 2.50 -4.90 -2.26
CA THR A 28 3.92 -4.54 -2.26
C THR A 28 4.79 -5.71 -2.67
N ILE A 29 6.02 -5.43 -3.10
CA ILE A 29 7.02 -6.48 -3.27
C ILE A 29 7.22 -7.30 -1.99
N THR A 30 7.59 -8.58 -2.15
CA THR A 30 7.86 -9.46 -1.02
C THR A 30 9.17 -9.06 -0.33
N SER A 31 9.10 -8.88 0.99
CA SER A 31 10.23 -8.76 1.91
C SER A 31 10.45 -10.05 2.71
N PRO A 32 11.69 -10.49 2.97
CA PRO A 32 11.95 -11.63 3.84
C PRO A 32 11.73 -11.32 5.34
N VAL A 33 11.46 -10.06 5.67
CA VAL A 33 11.51 -9.51 7.02
C VAL A 33 10.09 -9.25 7.55
N HIS A 34 9.74 -9.79 8.73
CA HIS A 34 8.38 -9.77 9.30
C HIS A 34 8.19 -8.72 10.42
N ASN A 35 8.90 -7.60 10.36
CA ASN A 35 8.80 -6.51 11.32
C ASN A 35 8.78 -5.16 10.58
N HIS A 36 8.30 -4.12 11.27
CA HIS A 36 8.07 -2.80 10.68
C HIS A 36 7.22 -2.88 9.40
N CYS A 37 6.09 -3.60 9.46
CA CYS A 37 5.24 -3.83 8.28
C CYS A 37 4.33 -2.64 7.96
N GLY A 38 4.00 -1.80 8.94
CA GLY A 38 2.97 -0.77 8.79
C GLY A 38 1.56 -1.37 8.93
N GLY A 39 0.63 -0.93 8.08
CA GLY A 39 -0.72 -1.49 7.97
C GLY A 39 -1.85 -0.57 8.44
N ASP A 40 -1.55 0.63 8.89
CA ASP A 40 -2.59 1.62 9.19
C ASP A 40 -3.24 2.13 7.90
N ILE A 41 -4.56 2.31 7.94
CA ILE A 41 -5.37 2.77 6.80
C ILE A 41 -6.44 3.75 7.27
N ASP A 42 -6.68 4.80 6.48
CA ASP A 42 -7.76 5.75 6.75
C ASP A 42 -8.24 6.44 5.47
N PHE A 43 -9.48 6.93 5.50
CA PHE A 43 -9.97 7.86 4.49
C PHE A 43 -9.71 9.29 4.96
N GLY A 44 -8.97 10.04 4.15
CA GLY A 44 -8.75 11.46 4.39
C GLY A 44 -10.03 12.27 4.24
N LYS A 45 -10.01 13.52 4.73
CA LYS A 45 -11.12 14.47 4.55
C LYS A 45 -11.34 14.88 3.09
N ASP A 46 -10.38 14.57 2.24
CA ASP A 46 -10.41 14.70 0.78
C ASP A 46 -11.11 13.51 0.08
N GLY A 47 -11.50 12.47 0.82
CA GLY A 47 -12.14 11.27 0.29
C GLY A 47 -11.16 10.27 -0.34
N LEU A 48 -9.85 10.47 -0.17
CA LEU A 48 -8.82 9.57 -0.68
C LEU A 48 -8.41 8.55 0.39
N LEU A 49 -7.96 7.37 -0.06
CA LEU A 49 -7.51 6.29 0.78
C LEU A 49 -6.01 6.44 1.06
N TYR A 50 -5.65 6.48 2.34
CA TYR A 50 -4.27 6.53 2.80
C TYR A 50 -3.89 5.19 3.42
N ALA A 51 -2.73 4.66 3.06
CA ALA A 51 -2.21 3.43 3.64
C ALA A 51 -0.73 3.56 4.01
N VAL A 52 -0.35 3.07 5.19
CA VAL A 52 1.02 3.10 5.69
C VAL A 52 1.72 1.78 5.36
N ILE A 53 2.82 1.89 4.61
CA ILE A 53 3.68 0.75 4.26
C ILE A 53 4.99 0.93 5.03
N GLY A 54 5.25 0.02 5.96
CA GLY A 54 6.47 0.05 6.74
C GLY A 54 7.70 -0.29 5.90
N ASP A 55 8.89 -0.04 6.44
CA ASP A 55 10.14 -0.19 5.71
C ASP A 55 10.59 -1.65 5.57
N HIS A 56 10.08 -2.58 6.39
CA HIS A 56 10.56 -3.95 6.46
C HIS A 56 12.09 -4.08 6.52
N TYR A 57 12.76 -3.15 7.21
CA TYR A 57 14.22 -3.02 7.27
C TYR A 57 14.89 -2.81 5.90
N ALA A 58 14.17 -2.30 4.92
CA ALA A 58 14.66 -2.17 3.55
C ALA A 58 15.81 -1.15 3.39
N ARG A 59 16.19 -0.42 4.45
CA ARG A 59 17.42 0.39 4.48
C ARG A 59 18.71 -0.39 4.24
N GLN A 60 18.67 -1.72 4.29
CA GLN A 60 19.81 -2.59 3.97
C GLN A 60 19.84 -3.04 2.50
N TYR A 61 18.79 -2.72 1.74
CA TYR A 61 18.65 -3.05 0.34
C TYR A 61 18.67 -1.77 -0.49
N GLN A 62 19.22 -1.85 -1.69
CA GLN A 62 19.29 -0.74 -2.64
C GLN A 62 18.63 -1.17 -3.95
N ASN A 63 18.10 -0.21 -4.71
CA ASN A 63 17.71 -0.42 -6.10
C ASN A 63 18.96 -0.43 -7.02
N ASP A 64 18.74 -0.59 -8.33
CA ASP A 64 19.82 -0.64 -9.33
C ASP A 64 20.64 0.66 -9.42
N GLU A 65 20.09 1.78 -8.94
CA GLU A 65 20.76 3.08 -8.88
C GLU A 65 21.57 3.27 -7.58
N GLY A 66 21.60 2.27 -6.70
CA GLY A 66 22.30 2.33 -5.41
C GLY A 66 21.57 3.14 -4.33
N VAL A 67 20.30 3.48 -4.54
CA VAL A 67 19.46 4.20 -3.57
C VAL A 67 18.81 3.19 -2.62
N PHE A 68 18.91 3.42 -1.31
CA PHE A 68 18.24 2.55 -0.33
C PHE A 68 16.73 2.52 -0.59
N LEU A 69 16.12 1.34 -0.57
CA LEU A 69 14.71 1.17 -0.97
C LEU A 69 13.73 2.06 -0.18
N SER A 70 14.01 2.32 1.10
CA SER A 70 13.18 3.22 1.91
C SER A 70 13.20 4.69 1.43
N MET A 71 14.23 5.08 0.67
CA MET A 71 14.40 6.42 0.09
C MET A 71 14.15 6.46 -1.42
N ALA A 72 14.07 5.30 -2.06
CA ALA A 72 13.83 5.21 -3.49
C ALA A 72 12.35 5.50 -3.81
N ASN A 73 12.10 6.11 -4.97
CA ASN A 73 10.75 6.48 -5.43
C ASN A 73 10.09 5.38 -6.29
N ASP A 74 10.87 4.40 -6.72
CA ASP A 74 10.46 3.17 -7.41
C ASP A 74 10.11 2.04 -6.41
N ASN A 75 10.02 2.36 -5.12
CA ASN A 75 9.72 1.40 -4.07
C ASN A 75 8.81 1.99 -2.97
N LEU A 76 7.88 1.17 -2.51
CA LEU A 76 6.88 1.56 -1.52
C LEU A 76 7.31 1.33 -0.06
N ALA A 77 8.51 0.77 0.19
CA ALA A 77 9.01 0.59 1.54
C ALA A 77 9.13 1.94 2.28
N GLY A 78 8.56 2.00 3.48
CA GLY A 78 8.64 3.18 4.35
C GLY A 78 7.87 4.39 3.82
N LYS A 79 6.74 4.17 3.15
CA LYS A 79 5.92 5.22 2.53
C LYS A 79 4.53 5.28 3.14
N ILE A 80 3.91 6.46 3.04
CA ILE A 80 2.46 6.61 3.07
C ILE A 80 2.03 6.72 1.63
N VAL A 81 1.16 5.81 1.17
CA VAL A 81 0.56 5.88 -0.16
C VAL A 81 -0.81 6.50 -0.08
N ARG A 82 -1.18 7.26 -1.11
CA ARG A 82 -2.48 7.90 -1.27
C ARG A 82 -3.09 7.42 -2.58
N LEU A 83 -4.25 6.81 -2.49
CA LEU A 83 -4.98 6.15 -3.56
C LEU A 83 -6.39 6.73 -3.67
N THR A 84 -7.03 6.59 -4.83
CA THR A 84 -8.48 6.73 -4.91
C THR A 84 -9.17 5.57 -4.20
N GLU A 85 -10.47 5.67 -3.95
CA GLU A 85 -11.24 4.61 -3.28
C GLU A 85 -11.11 3.24 -4.00
N ASP A 86 -10.98 3.26 -5.33
CA ASP A 86 -10.78 2.12 -6.22
C ASP A 86 -9.32 1.80 -6.55
N GLY A 87 -8.35 2.35 -5.80
CA GLY A 87 -6.94 1.96 -5.91
C GLY A 87 -6.16 2.66 -7.02
N GLY A 88 -6.78 3.60 -7.73
CA GLY A 88 -6.11 4.48 -8.68
C GLY A 88 -5.14 5.47 -8.01
N ILE A 89 -4.28 6.09 -8.83
CA ILE A 89 -3.31 7.10 -8.38
C ILE A 89 -3.94 8.49 -8.59
N PRO A 90 -4.15 9.29 -7.52
CA PRO A 90 -4.62 10.66 -7.66
C PRO A 90 -3.65 11.54 -8.45
N ASP A 91 -4.17 12.36 -9.38
CA ASP A 91 -3.37 13.22 -10.27
C ASP A 91 -2.53 14.27 -9.51
N ASP A 92 -2.93 14.63 -8.30
CA ASP A 92 -2.25 15.59 -7.44
C ASP A 92 -1.24 14.93 -6.48
N ASN A 93 -0.95 13.63 -6.63
CA ASN A 93 0.12 12.99 -5.87
C ASN A 93 1.48 13.65 -6.18
N PRO A 94 2.34 13.89 -5.17
CA PRO A 94 3.64 14.54 -5.38
C PRO A 94 4.61 13.72 -6.23
N HIS A 95 4.35 12.42 -6.35
CA HIS A 95 5.07 11.49 -7.20
C HIS A 95 4.06 10.58 -7.89
N SER A 96 4.13 10.49 -9.22
CA SER A 96 3.42 9.45 -9.98
C SER A 96 4.09 8.11 -9.70
N ALA A 97 3.33 7.08 -9.31
CA ALA A 97 3.92 5.75 -9.15
C ALA A 97 4.30 5.20 -10.54
N THR A 98 5.59 5.04 -10.79
CA THR A 98 6.09 4.18 -11.85
C THR A 98 6.40 2.82 -11.23
N GLY A 99 5.42 1.93 -11.21
CA GLY A 99 5.59 0.56 -10.68
C GLY A 99 4.44 0.12 -9.79
N VAL A 100 3.39 -0.41 -10.43
CA VAL A 100 2.60 -1.51 -9.87
C VAL A 100 3.21 -2.82 -10.36
#